data_AF-A0A162CRK2-F1
#
_entry.id   AF-A0A162CRK2-F1
#
_cell.length_a   1.000
_cell.length_b   1.000
_cell.length_c   1.000
_cell.angle_alpha   90.00
_cell.angle_beta   90.00
_cell.angle_gamma   90.00
#
_symmetry.space_group_name_H-M   'P 1'
#
loop_
_entity.id
_entity.type
_entity.pdbx_description
1 polymer ?
#
loop_
_entity_poly.entity_id
_entity_poly.type
_entity_poly.pdbx_seq_one_letter_code
_entity_poly.pdbx_strand_id
1 'polypeptide(L)'
;FCLDRALSKELRGRMSSLLKSTEAKKLRGIFSPTFDSRSFDLQVPKLVHSMSRRLKELKGGEGSKVEMKEKTLVSHQFRLLDVARPLLYLWGQLSCDPDLKDSSMADAAVSALQLWGHSFHSVTMHRRENILKQTDPRFQALLLEPNRFSPKECGSLFGRSFLKQM
;
A
#
# COMPACT_ATOMS: atom_id res chain seq x y z
N PHE A 1 19.13 -19.92 -4.12
CA PHE A 1 20.14 -19.04 -3.49
C PHE A 1 20.29 -19.44 -2.01
N CYS A 2 21.42 -19.12 -1.37
CA CYS A 2 21.66 -19.37 0.06
C CYS A 2 22.32 -18.12 0.67
N LEU A 3 21.88 -17.71 1.87
CA LEU A 3 22.51 -16.63 2.61
C LEU A 3 23.58 -17.22 3.54
N ASP A 4 24.77 -16.65 3.53
CA ASP A 4 25.82 -17.07 4.45
C ASP A 4 25.50 -16.70 5.91
N ARG A 5 26.36 -17.14 6.83
CA ARG A 5 26.19 -16.90 8.27
C ARG A 5 26.24 -15.42 8.63
N ALA A 6 27.05 -14.63 7.93
CA ALA A 6 27.23 -13.21 8.20
C ALA A 6 25.98 -12.42 7.81
N LEU A 7 25.49 -12.60 6.58
CA LEU A 7 24.26 -12.01 6.07
C LEU A 7 23.05 -12.41 6.92
N SER A 8 22.97 -13.69 7.32
CA SER A 8 21.92 -14.17 8.22
C SER A 8 21.96 -13.49 9.59
N LYS A 9 23.15 -13.25 10.15
CA LYS A 9 23.33 -12.54 11.44
C LYS A 9 22.92 -11.08 11.31
N GLU A 10 23.32 -10.43 10.23
CA GLU A 10 22.98 -9.03 9.95
C GLU A 10 21.46 -8.85 9.80
N LEU A 11 20.81 -9.71 9.00
CA LEU A 11 19.36 -9.69 8.83
C LEU A 11 18.63 -9.81 10.18
N ARG A 12 19.02 -10.76 11.03
CA ARG A 12 18.46 -10.90 12.39
C ARG A 12 18.65 -9.64 13.22
N GLY A 13 19.84 -9.02 13.17
CA GLY A 13 20.09 -7.75 13.86
C GLY A 13 19.15 -6.62 13.41
N ARG A 14 18.89 -6.54 12.10
CA ARG A 14 17.96 -5.56 11.52
C ARG A 14 16.51 -5.82 11.92
N MET A 15 16.10 -7.08 12.06
CA MET A 15 14.75 -7.45 12.49
C MET A 15 14.50 -7.19 13.98
N SER A 16 15.55 -7.30 14.82
CA SER A 16 15.45 -7.13 16.27
C SER A 16 15.64 -5.70 16.77
N SER A 17 15.94 -4.74 15.88
CA SER A 17 16.21 -3.34 16.26
C SER A 17 15.33 -2.38 15.48
N LEU A 18 14.86 -1.33 16.16
CA LEU A 18 14.15 -0.24 15.52
C LEU A 18 15.16 0.76 14.95
N LEU A 19 14.93 1.16 13.70
CA LEU A 19 15.65 2.31 13.13
C LEU A 19 15.28 3.58 13.89
N LYS A 20 16.26 4.47 14.08
CA LYS A 20 15.96 5.81 14.60
C LYS A 20 15.08 6.55 13.60
N SER A 21 14.17 7.40 14.09
CA SER A 21 13.23 8.15 13.25
C SER A 21 13.93 8.97 12.14
N THR A 22 15.08 9.58 12.46
CA THR A 22 15.90 10.34 11.52
C THR A 22 16.50 9.48 10.40
N GLU A 23 17.01 8.29 10.74
CA GLU A 23 17.57 7.32 9.80
C GLU A 23 16.47 6.77 8.88
N ALA A 24 15.34 6.37 9.46
CA ALA A 24 14.18 5.90 8.69
C ALA A 24 13.69 6.98 7.71
N LYS A 25 13.61 8.25 8.14
CA LYS A 25 13.23 9.37 7.28
C LYS A 25 14.21 9.56 6.12
N LYS A 26 15.52 9.42 6.37
CA LYS A 26 16.55 9.49 5.32
C LYS A 26 16.33 8.37 4.30
N LEU A 27 16.21 7.12 4.73
CA LEU A 27 16.01 5.97 3.84
C LEU A 27 14.78 6.11 2.93
N ARG A 28 13.67 6.63 3.46
CA ARG A 28 12.45 6.89 2.68
C ARG A 28 12.65 7.86 1.52
N GLY A 29 13.58 8.81 1.67
CA GLY A 29 13.83 9.86 0.67
C GLY A 29 14.72 9.42 -0.49
N ILE A 30 15.61 8.44 -0.27
CA ILE A 30 16.68 8.08 -1.21
C ILE A 30 16.13 7.61 -2.57
N PHE A 31 15.12 6.74 -2.55
CA PHE A 31 14.59 6.09 -3.74
C PHE A 31 13.20 6.59 -4.12
N SER A 32 12.94 7.90 -3.99
CA SER A 32 11.64 8.47 -4.35
C SER A 32 11.43 8.39 -5.87
N PRO A 33 10.43 7.63 -6.36
CA PRO A 33 10.22 7.47 -7.79
C PRO A 33 9.61 8.75 -8.40
N THR A 34 9.88 8.96 -9.68
CA THR A 34 9.11 9.87 -10.53
C THR A 34 8.40 9.06 -11.59
N PHE A 35 7.20 9.51 -11.99
CA PHE A 35 6.38 8.84 -12.98
C PHE A 35 6.08 9.82 -14.11
N ASP A 36 6.18 9.36 -15.35
CA ASP A 36 5.90 10.18 -16.53
C ASP A 36 4.44 10.66 -16.56
N SER A 37 3.53 9.83 -16.04
CA SER A 37 2.14 10.19 -15.90
C SER A 37 1.93 11.15 -14.73
N ARG A 38 1.50 12.37 -15.04
CA ARG A 38 1.07 13.36 -14.03
C ARG A 38 -0.16 12.92 -13.24
N SER A 39 -0.89 11.88 -13.68
CA SER A 39 -2.09 11.40 -13.01
C SER A 39 -1.83 10.31 -11.97
N PHE A 40 -0.58 9.85 -11.84
CA PHE A 40 -0.21 8.78 -10.92
C PHE A 40 0.82 9.24 -9.91
N ASP A 41 0.59 8.87 -8.66
CA ASP A 41 1.55 9.02 -7.58
C ASP A 41 1.45 7.80 -6.65
N LEU A 42 2.60 7.41 -6.10
CA LEU A 42 2.71 6.30 -5.17
C LEU A 42 2.29 6.78 -3.77
N GLN A 43 1.00 6.64 -3.47
CA GLN A 43 0.40 7.14 -2.23
C GLN A 43 -0.53 6.14 -1.55
N VAL A 44 -0.77 6.36 -0.26
CA VAL A 44 -1.80 5.63 0.49
C VAL A 44 -3.17 6.11 0.01
N PRO A 45 -4.10 5.22 -0.37
CA PRO A 45 -5.42 5.61 -0.84
C PRO A 45 -6.15 6.45 0.21
N LYS A 46 -6.68 7.61 -0.19
CA LYS A 46 -7.35 8.55 0.73
C LYS A 46 -8.83 8.22 0.83
N LEU A 47 -9.38 8.34 2.04
CA LEU A 47 -10.82 8.25 2.23
C LEU A 47 -11.50 9.46 1.56
N VAL A 48 -12.43 9.18 0.65
CA VAL A 48 -13.13 10.23 -0.12
C VAL A 48 -14.01 11.06 0.82
N HIS A 49 -14.12 12.37 0.58
CA HIS A 49 -14.80 13.31 1.47
C HIS A 49 -16.22 12.87 1.87
N SER A 50 -17.01 12.33 0.94
CA SER A 50 -18.35 11.81 1.21
C SER A 50 -18.36 10.67 2.23
N MET A 51 -17.43 9.71 2.12
CA MET A 51 -17.30 8.60 3.07
C MET A 51 -16.78 9.07 4.43
N SER A 52 -15.83 10.01 4.43
CA SER A 52 -15.34 10.64 5.66
C SER A 52 -16.46 11.36 6.41
N ARG A 53 -17.39 12.00 5.69
CA ARG A 53 -18.56 12.64 6.29
C ARG A 53 -19.50 11.61 6.92
N ARG A 54 -19.85 10.54 6.20
CA ARG A 54 -20.71 9.46 6.73
C ARG A 54 -20.11 8.81 7.98
N LEU A 55 -18.80 8.59 7.99
CA LEU A 55 -18.08 8.08 9.16
C LEU A 55 -18.24 9.00 10.39
N LYS A 56 -18.16 10.32 10.20
CA LYS A 56 -18.36 11.31 11.28
C LYS A 56 -19.81 11.39 11.77
N GLU A 57 -20.77 11.03 10.92
CA GLU A 57 -22.20 11.00 11.26
C GLU A 57 -22.56 9.78 12.12
N LEU A 58 -21.68 8.77 12.21
CA LEU A 58 -21.85 7.65 13.14
C LEU A 58 -21.75 8.14 14.59
N LYS A 59 -22.88 8.09 15.29
CA LYS A 59 -22.97 8.49 16.71
C LYS A 59 -22.38 7.40 17.62
N GLY A 60 -21.81 7.81 18.75
CA GLY A 60 -21.38 6.90 19.82
C GLY A 60 -20.00 6.25 19.60
N GLY A 61 -19.69 5.24 20.42
CA GLY A 61 -18.35 4.64 20.48
C GLY A 61 -17.94 3.82 19.25
N GLU A 62 -18.89 3.45 18.38
CA GLU A 62 -18.60 2.65 17.18
C GLU A 62 -17.82 3.43 16.13
N GLY A 63 -18.17 4.69 15.86
CA GLY A 63 -17.43 5.57 14.96
C GLY A 63 -15.95 5.73 15.39
N SER A 64 -15.73 5.92 16.70
CA SER A 64 -14.38 6.01 17.27
C SER A 64 -13.56 4.72 17.07
N LYS A 65 -14.18 3.55 17.24
CA LYS A 65 -13.52 2.26 16.99
C LYS A 65 -13.10 2.09 15.52
N VAL A 66 -13.96 2.49 14.59
CA VAL A 66 -13.68 2.45 13.14
C VAL A 66 -12.53 3.37 12.80
N GLU A 67 -12.53 4.59 13.31
CA GLU A 67 -11.46 5.56 13.09
C GLU A 67 -10.12 5.10 13.64
N MET A 68 -10.09 4.51 14.85
CA MET A 68 -8.87 3.94 15.42
C MET A 68 -8.33 2.79 14.56
N LYS A 69 -9.20 1.87 14.13
CA LYS A 69 -8.80 0.78 13.24
C LYS A 69 -8.30 1.30 11.89
N GLU A 70 -8.95 2.32 11.34
CA GLU A 70 -8.53 2.96 10.09
C GLU A 70 -7.15 3.62 10.21
N LYS A 71 -6.88 4.35 11.31
CA LYS A 71 -5.56 4.93 11.58
C LYS A 71 -4.46 3.86 11.61
N THR A 72 -4.73 2.71 12.23
CA THR A 72 -3.80 1.58 12.25
C THR A 72 -3.55 1.01 10.86
N LEU A 73 -4.61 0.77 10.07
CA LEU A 73 -4.48 0.23 8.71
C LEU A 73 -3.77 1.20 7.76
N VAL A 74 -4.04 2.51 7.88
CA VAL A 74 -3.31 3.56 7.15
C VAL A 74 -1.81 3.53 7.50
N SER A 75 -1.48 3.42 8.78
CA SER A 75 -0.09 3.27 9.25
C SER A 75 0.58 2.01 8.66
N HIS A 76 -0.16 0.90 8.53
CA HIS A 76 0.36 -0.32 7.89
C HIS A 76 0.69 -0.08 6.42
N GLN A 77 -0.17 0.61 5.67
CA GLN A 77 0.09 0.91 4.26
C GLN A 77 1.25 1.87 4.06
N PHE A 78 1.44 2.86 4.94
CA PHE A 78 2.64 3.71 4.88
C PHE A 78 3.92 2.90 5.04
N ARG A 79 3.95 1.91 5.95
CA ARG A 79 5.11 1.01 6.08
C ARG A 79 5.32 0.16 4.83
N LEU A 80 4.26 -0.27 4.16
CA LEU A 80 4.39 -0.95 2.86
C LEU A 80 4.95 -0.02 1.78
N LEU A 81 4.55 1.26 1.74
CA LEU A 81 5.12 2.24 0.80
C LEU A 81 6.61 2.49 1.04
N ASP A 82 7.06 2.49 2.29
CA ASP A 82 8.48 2.64 2.62
C ASP A 82 9.34 1.55 1.96
N VAL A 83 8.81 0.32 1.85
CA VAL A 83 9.48 -0.81 1.19
C VAL A 83 9.33 -0.75 -0.33
N ALA A 84 8.22 -0.23 -0.84
CA ALA A 84 7.93 -0.17 -2.28
C ALA A 84 8.98 0.62 -3.08
N ARG A 85 9.42 1.75 -2.53
CA ARG A 85 10.31 2.71 -3.19
C ARG A 85 11.65 2.09 -3.64
N PRO A 86 12.46 1.48 -2.75
CA PRO A 86 13.67 0.81 -3.17
C PRO A 86 13.40 -0.38 -4.12
N LEU A 87 12.28 -1.10 -3.97
CA LEU A 87 11.92 -2.18 -4.89
C LEU A 87 11.65 -1.67 -6.31
N LEU A 88 10.93 -0.55 -6.45
CA LEU A 88 10.67 0.09 -7.73
C LEU A 88 11.96 0.58 -8.39
N TYR A 89 12.89 1.12 -7.59
CA TYR A 89 14.21 1.50 -8.10
C TYR A 89 14.96 0.29 -8.65
N LEU A 90 15.06 -0.80 -7.87
CA LEU A 90 15.74 -2.03 -8.30
C LEU A 90 15.11 -2.60 -9.58
N TRP A 91 13.79 -2.72 -9.60
CA TRP A 91 13.06 -3.20 -10.77
C TRP A 91 13.28 -2.31 -12.00
N GLY A 92 13.24 -0.98 -11.84
CA GLY A 92 13.50 -0.04 -12.93
C GLY A 92 14.92 -0.16 -13.49
N GLN A 93 15.93 -0.27 -12.63
CA GLN A 93 17.32 -0.48 -13.08
C GLN A 93 17.48 -1.80 -13.83
N LEU A 94 16.96 -2.89 -13.28
CA LEU A 94 17.05 -4.23 -13.88
C LEU A 94 16.28 -4.32 -15.21
N SER A 95 15.15 -3.61 -15.34
CA SER A 95 14.33 -3.63 -16.56
C SER A 95 14.97 -2.85 -17.72
N CYS A 96 15.78 -1.84 -17.42
CA CYS A 96 16.45 -1.01 -18.42
C CYS A 96 17.81 -1.56 -18.87
N ASP A 97 18.38 -2.51 -18.12
CA ASP A 97 19.66 -3.13 -18.43
C ASP A 97 19.46 -4.36 -19.35
N PRO A 98 19.93 -4.32 -20.62
CA PRO A 98 19.75 -5.42 -21.57
C PRO A 98 20.34 -6.76 -21.11
N ASP A 99 21.40 -6.73 -20.29
CA ASP A 99 22.09 -7.93 -19.83
C ASP A 99 21.41 -8.54 -18.59
N LEU A 100 20.64 -7.74 -17.84
CA LEU A 100 20.01 -8.15 -16.59
C LEU A 100 18.49 -8.31 -16.66
N LYS A 101 17.82 -7.77 -17.67
CA LYS A 101 16.35 -7.76 -17.78
C LYS A 101 15.68 -9.14 -17.73
N ASP A 102 16.37 -10.17 -18.23
CA ASP A 102 15.88 -11.55 -18.29
C ASP A 102 16.59 -12.45 -17.24
N SER A 103 17.27 -11.83 -16.26
CA SER A 103 18.00 -12.53 -15.21
C SER A 103 17.08 -12.95 -14.06
N SER A 104 17.52 -13.95 -13.28
CA SER A 104 16.82 -14.33 -12.04
C SER A 104 16.73 -13.19 -11.02
N MET A 105 17.57 -12.16 -11.12
CA MET A 105 17.47 -10.95 -10.29
C MET A 105 16.28 -10.08 -10.70
N ALA A 106 16.05 -9.91 -12.01
CA ALA A 106 14.87 -9.23 -12.53
C ALA A 106 13.59 -9.96 -12.12
N ASP A 107 13.56 -11.30 -12.25
CA ASP A 107 12.44 -12.13 -11.79
C ASP A 107 12.16 -11.97 -10.29
N ALA A 108 13.22 -11.91 -9.46
CA ALA A 108 13.08 -11.69 -8.03
C ALA A 108 12.52 -10.29 -7.71
N ALA A 109 12.94 -9.25 -8.44
CA ALA A 109 12.41 -7.90 -8.28
C ALA A 109 10.93 -7.81 -8.71
N VAL A 110 10.56 -8.44 -9.83
CA VAL A 110 9.16 -8.54 -10.29
C VAL A 110 8.30 -9.27 -9.25
N SER A 111 8.78 -10.41 -8.76
CA SER A 111 8.09 -11.21 -7.74
C SER A 111 7.89 -10.41 -6.44
N ALA A 112 8.91 -9.67 -6.00
CA ALA A 112 8.83 -8.80 -4.83
C ALA A 112 7.77 -7.69 -5.02
N LEU A 113 7.71 -7.06 -6.20
CA LEU A 113 6.69 -6.06 -6.52
C LEU A 113 5.27 -6.65 -6.56
N GLN A 114 5.10 -7.85 -7.11
CA GLN A 114 3.80 -8.53 -7.12
C GLN A 114 3.32 -8.86 -5.69
N LEU A 115 4.19 -9.42 -4.85
CA LEU A 115 3.87 -9.74 -3.46
C LEU A 115 3.60 -8.48 -2.62
N TRP A 116 4.38 -7.42 -2.86
CA TRP A 116 4.13 -6.12 -2.27
C TRP A 116 2.76 -5.56 -2.70
N GLY A 117 2.44 -5.60 -3.99
CA GLY A 117 1.16 -5.13 -4.54
C GLY A 117 -0.02 -5.91 -3.98
N HIS A 118 0.11 -7.23 -3.86
CA HIS A 118 -0.88 -8.10 -3.20
C HIS A 118 -1.10 -7.70 -1.74
N SER A 119 -0.02 -7.50 -0.97
CA SER A 119 -0.09 -7.10 0.42
C SER A 119 -0.73 -5.72 0.59
N PHE A 120 -0.36 -4.76 -0.27
CA PHE A 120 -0.93 -3.42 -0.29
C PHE A 120 -2.43 -3.43 -0.62
N HIS A 121 -2.83 -4.25 -1.60
CA HIS A 121 -4.22 -4.45 -1.96
C HIS A 121 -5.02 -5.10 -0.83
N SER A 122 -4.49 -6.13 -0.17
CA SER A 122 -5.12 -6.77 0.98
C SER A 122 -5.42 -5.76 2.10
N VAL A 123 -4.47 -4.89 2.46
CA VAL A 123 -4.73 -3.84 3.45
C VAL A 123 -5.77 -2.83 2.93
N THR A 124 -5.75 -2.50 1.64
CA THR A 124 -6.77 -1.62 1.02
C THR A 124 -8.17 -2.22 1.17
N MET A 125 -8.33 -3.53 0.98
CA MET A 125 -9.61 -4.22 1.15
C MET A 125 -10.08 -4.19 2.61
N HIS A 126 -9.20 -4.47 3.57
CA HIS A 126 -9.53 -4.36 4.99
C HIS A 126 -9.96 -2.94 5.41
N ARG A 127 -9.35 -1.90 4.81
CA ARG A 127 -9.75 -0.50 5.01
C ARG A 127 -11.14 -0.24 4.43
N ARG A 128 -11.41 -0.68 3.20
CA ARG A 128 -12.73 -0.56 2.57
C ARG A 128 -13.81 -1.23 3.40
N GLU A 129 -13.59 -2.47 3.83
CA GLU A 129 -14.50 -3.23 4.67
C GLU A 129 -14.75 -2.54 6.02
N ASN A 130 -13.68 -2.07 6.68
CA ASN A 130 -13.77 -1.37 7.97
C ASN A 130 -14.70 -0.16 7.90
N ILE A 131 -14.58 0.64 6.85
CA ILE A 131 -15.41 1.83 6.65
C ILE A 131 -16.83 1.45 6.23
N LEU A 132 -16.96 0.61 5.20
CA LEU A 132 -18.24 0.33 4.55
C LEU A 132 -19.17 -0.49 5.45
N LYS A 133 -18.62 -1.37 6.32
CA LYS A 133 -19.40 -2.14 7.29
C LYS A 133 -20.25 -1.27 8.21
N GLN A 134 -19.79 -0.07 8.52
CA GLN A 134 -20.44 0.79 9.50
C GLN A 134 -21.20 1.94 8.85
N THR A 135 -20.68 2.48 7.74
CA THR A 135 -21.32 3.58 7.03
C THR A 135 -22.46 3.13 6.12
N ASP A 136 -22.30 1.97 5.48
CA ASP A 136 -23.05 1.60 4.27
C ASP A 136 -23.12 0.07 4.09
N PRO A 137 -23.55 -0.70 5.11
CA PRO A 137 -23.41 -2.17 5.14
C PRO A 137 -24.09 -2.89 3.96
N ARG A 138 -25.18 -2.33 3.42
CA ARG A 138 -25.90 -2.87 2.26
C ARG A 138 -25.05 -2.98 0.98
N PHE A 139 -23.93 -2.24 0.91
CA PHE A 139 -23.06 -2.22 -0.25
C PHE A 139 -21.79 -3.07 -0.09
N GLN A 140 -21.66 -3.84 1.00
CA GLN A 140 -20.48 -4.68 1.22
C GLN A 140 -20.21 -5.68 0.11
N ALA A 141 -21.26 -6.26 -0.47
CA ALA A 141 -21.12 -7.22 -1.58
C ALA A 141 -20.39 -6.61 -2.79
N LEU A 142 -20.53 -5.29 -3.01
CA LEU A 142 -19.86 -4.59 -4.11
C LEU A 142 -18.33 -4.59 -3.98
N LEU A 143 -17.78 -4.82 -2.77
CA LEU A 143 -16.33 -4.91 -2.57
C LEU A 143 -15.73 -6.14 -3.28
N LEU A 144 -16.51 -7.20 -3.47
CA LEU A 144 -16.07 -8.44 -4.10
C LEU A 144 -16.04 -8.36 -5.63
N GLU A 145 -16.59 -7.30 -6.21
CA GLU A 145 -16.70 -7.14 -7.65
C GLU A 145 -15.47 -6.38 -8.21
N PRO A 146 -14.53 -7.05 -8.88
CA PRO A 146 -13.24 -6.46 -9.26
C PRO A 146 -13.38 -5.28 -10.23
N ASN A 147 -14.40 -5.30 -11.08
CA ASN A 147 -14.65 -4.28 -12.11
C ASN A 147 -15.19 -2.96 -11.54
N ARG A 148 -15.45 -2.89 -10.23
CA ARG A 148 -15.96 -1.68 -9.55
C ARG A 148 -14.87 -0.67 -9.23
N PHE A 149 -13.61 -1.10 -9.21
CA PHE A 149 -12.47 -0.27 -8.87
C PHE A 149 -11.62 0.01 -10.09
N SER A 150 -11.40 1.29 -10.38
CA SER A 150 -10.52 1.71 -11.48
C SER A 150 -9.07 1.83 -10.99
N PRO A 151 -8.09 1.21 -11.69
CA PRO A 151 -6.68 1.42 -11.39
C PRO A 151 -6.26 2.90 -11.46
N LYS A 152 -6.93 3.71 -12.30
CA LYS A 152 -6.70 5.15 -12.42
C LYS A 152 -7.12 5.94 -11.17
N GLU A 153 -7.91 5.32 -10.29
CA GLU A 153 -8.41 5.91 -9.05
C GLU A 153 -7.71 5.33 -7.81
N CYS A 154 -6.55 4.69 -7.98
CA CYS A 154 -5.81 4.04 -6.89
C CYS A 154 -5.44 4.97 -5.72
N GLY A 155 -5.35 6.29 -5.95
CA GLY A 155 -5.16 7.28 -4.90
C GLY A 155 -6.38 7.51 -4.00
N SER A 156 -7.55 6.99 -4.38
CA SER A 156 -8.79 7.04 -3.61
C SER A 156 -9.12 5.67 -3.03
N LEU A 157 -9.53 5.61 -1.77
CA LEU A 157 -9.84 4.33 -1.12
C LEU A 157 -10.97 3.60 -1.85
N PHE A 158 -12.03 4.31 -2.26
CA PHE A 158 -13.13 3.73 -3.05
C PHE A 158 -13.10 4.16 -4.53
N GLY A 159 -12.82 5.44 -4.81
CA GLY A 159 -12.86 6.00 -6.17
C GLY A 159 -14.29 6.33 -6.64
N ARG A 160 -14.41 7.14 -7.70
CA ARG A 160 -15.74 7.54 -8.22
C ARG A 160 -16.45 6.38 -8.88
N SER A 161 -15.72 5.44 -9.47
CA SER A 161 -16.28 4.26 -10.14
C SER A 161 -17.13 3.42 -9.18
N PHE A 162 -16.61 3.16 -7.98
CA PHE A 162 -17.34 2.48 -6.91
C PHE A 162 -18.51 3.32 -6.38
N LEU A 163 -18.24 4.59 -6.04
CA LEU A 163 -19.23 5.45 -5.38
C LEU A 163 -20.46 5.77 -6.25
N LYS A 164 -20.37 5.72 -7.58
CA LYS A 164 -21.52 5.93 -8.48
C LYS A 164 -22.55 4.80 -8.43
N GLN A 165 -22.14 3.63 -7.93
CA GLN A 165 -22.93 2.40 -7.96
C GLN A 165 -23.40 2.02 -6.54
N MET A 166 -23.16 2.91 -5.58
CA MET A 166 -23.56 2.90 -4.19
C MET A 166 -24.63 3.97 -3.98
#